data_AF-A0A444V1A1-F1
#
_entry.id   AF-A0A444V1A1-F1
#
_cell.length_a   1.000
_cell.length_b   1.000
_cell.length_c   1.000
_cell.angle_alpha   90.00
_cell.angle_beta   90.00
_cell.angle_gamma   90.00
#
_symmetry.space_group_name_H-M   'P 1'
#
loop_
_entity.id
_entity.type
_entity.pdbx_description
1 polymer ?
#
loop_
_entity_poly.entity_id
_entity_poly.type
_entity_poly.pdbx_seq_one_letter_code
_entity_poly.pdbx_strand_id
1 'polypeptide(L)'
;MIHELLLALSGYPGTIFTCNKRTGLQVSQDLPFLHPSETSVLNRLCKLGTDYIRFTEFIEQHTGHVHQQEHHGAQPSQSGLHGIYLRAFCTGLDSMLQPYRQALLDLEQECGVAVFIRMLFVVVQFQLLFPSVMVVVEYIKSQKIHGCQILETVY
;
A
#
# COMPACT_ATOMS: atom_id res chain seq x y z
N MET A 1 -21.06 -3.95 -1.24
CA MET A 1 -19.87 -4.65 -0.72
C MET A 1 -18.70 -4.63 -1.68
N ILE A 2 -18.88 -4.98 -2.97
CA ILE A 2 -17.78 -4.96 -3.94
C ILE A 2 -17.19 -3.55 -4.10
N HIS A 3 -18.02 -2.50 -4.20
CA HIS A 3 -17.55 -1.12 -4.23
C HIS A 3 -16.78 -0.72 -2.95
N GLU A 4 -17.29 -1.09 -1.76
CA GLU A 4 -16.59 -0.87 -0.49
C GLU A 4 -15.24 -1.59 -0.44
N LEU A 5 -15.15 -2.79 -1.02
CA LEU A 5 -13.91 -3.55 -1.09
C LEU A 5 -12.91 -2.90 -2.06
N LEU A 6 -13.35 -2.47 -3.24
CA LEU A 6 -12.51 -1.72 -4.18
C LEU A 6 -11.98 -0.45 -3.53
N LEU A 7 -12.86 0.31 -2.87
CA LEU A 7 -12.50 1.53 -2.16
C LEU A 7 -11.45 1.26 -1.06
N ALA A 8 -11.64 0.18 -0.29
CA ALA A 8 -10.70 -0.24 0.73
C ALA A 8 -9.34 -0.69 0.16
N LEU A 9 -9.33 -1.38 -0.98
CA LEU A 9 -8.11 -1.76 -1.71
C LEU A 9 -7.38 -0.55 -2.30
N SER A 10 -8.11 0.49 -2.71
CA SER A 10 -7.56 1.78 -3.13
C SER A 10 -7.02 2.62 -1.96
N GLY A 11 -7.12 2.14 -0.72
CA GLY A 11 -6.54 2.76 0.46
C GLY A 11 -7.51 3.59 1.31
N TYR A 12 -8.80 3.57 0.99
CA TYR A 12 -9.81 4.33 1.73
C TYR A 12 -10.63 3.38 2.63
N PRO A 13 -10.39 3.38 3.95
CA PRO A 13 -11.16 2.54 4.86
C PRO A 13 -12.62 2.98 4.90
N GLY A 14 -13.51 1.99 5.01
CA GLY A 14 -14.95 2.18 5.05
C GLY A 14 -15.56 1.71 6.37
N THR A 15 -16.88 1.51 6.35
CA THR A 15 -17.62 1.00 7.52
C THR A 15 -17.54 -0.52 7.64
N ILE A 16 -17.50 -1.21 6.49
CA ILE A 16 -17.39 -2.67 6.39
C ILE A 16 -15.92 -3.10 6.51
N PHE A 17 -15.01 -2.34 5.90
CA PHE A 17 -13.57 -2.59 5.91
C PHE A 17 -12.87 -1.52 6.75
N THR A 18 -12.60 -1.86 8.01
CA THR A 18 -11.99 -0.92 8.96
C THR A 18 -10.47 -1.03 8.91
N CYS A 19 -9.77 0.11 8.96
CA CYS A 19 -8.30 0.11 9.05
C CYS A 19 -7.86 0.39 10.48
N ASN A 20 -7.11 -0.54 11.05
CA ASN A 20 -6.46 -0.39 12.35
C ASN A 20 -4.96 -0.18 12.14
N LYS A 21 -4.37 0.79 12.84
CA LYS A 21 -2.93 1.10 12.76
C LYS A 21 -2.02 -0.09 13.06
N ARG A 22 -2.47 -1.05 13.86
CA ARG A 22 -1.66 -2.21 14.29
C ARG A 22 -1.83 -3.43 13.39
N THR A 23 -3.06 -3.72 12.98
CA THR A 23 -3.40 -4.94 12.24
C THR A 23 -3.64 -4.71 10.75
N GLY A 24 -3.75 -3.46 10.32
CA GLY A 24 -4.08 -3.09 8.96
C GLY A 24 -5.59 -3.05 8.70
N LEU A 25 -5.94 -3.14 7.43
CA LEU A 25 -7.31 -3.23 6.94
C LEU A 25 -7.89 -4.61 7.29
N GLN A 26 -9.10 -4.64 7.84
CA GLN A 26 -9.81 -5.86 8.27
C GLN A 26 -11.30 -5.75 7.99
N VAL A 27 -11.94 -6.89 7.72
CA VAL A 27 -13.40 -6.97 7.62
C VAL A 27 -14.01 -6.87 9.01
N SER A 28 -15.06 -6.06 9.15
CA SER A 28 -15.86 -5.99 10.38
C SER A 28 -16.43 -7.36 10.74
N GLN A 29 -16.30 -7.75 12.01
CA GLN A 29 -16.74 -9.06 12.51
C GLN A 29 -18.25 -9.17 12.66
N ASP A 30 -18.98 -8.06 12.54
CA ASP A 30 -20.42 -7.96 12.82
C ASP A 30 -21.30 -8.12 11.56
N LEU A 31 -20.85 -8.87 10.56
CA LEU A 31 -21.58 -9.08 9.30
C LEU A 31 -22.25 -10.47 9.31
N PRO A 32 -23.53 -10.58 9.75
CA PRO A 32 -24.20 -11.87 9.94
C PRO A 32 -24.46 -12.63 8.63
N PHE A 33 -24.25 -11.99 7.48
CA PHE A 33 -24.52 -12.55 6.16
C PHE A 33 -23.27 -13.12 5.46
N LEU A 34 -22.07 -12.96 6.04
CA LEU A 34 -20.83 -13.52 5.48
C LEU A 34 -20.51 -14.87 6.08
N HIS A 35 -20.19 -15.84 5.23
CA HIS A 35 -19.66 -17.11 5.71
C HIS A 35 -18.20 -16.93 6.21
N PRO A 36 -17.73 -17.68 7.22
CA PRO A 36 -16.35 -17.58 7.71
C PRO A 36 -15.28 -17.76 6.62
N SER A 37 -15.56 -18.59 5.60
CA SER A 37 -14.65 -18.76 4.46
C SER A 37 -14.56 -17.51 3.58
N GLU A 38 -15.68 -16.84 3.33
CA GLU A 38 -15.72 -15.58 2.57
C GLU A 38 -14.96 -14.49 3.33
N THR A 39 -15.18 -14.42 4.65
CA THR A 39 -14.46 -13.50 5.54
C THR A 39 -12.94 -13.73 5.49
N SER A 40 -12.50 -14.99 5.44
CA SER A 40 -11.08 -15.32 5.30
C SER A 40 -10.48 -14.83 3.97
N VAL A 41 -11.20 -15.03 2.87
CA VAL A 41 -10.78 -14.54 1.54
C VAL A 41 -10.72 -13.01 1.52
N LEU A 42 -11.73 -12.34 2.08
CA LEU A 42 -11.77 -10.89 2.17
C LEU A 42 -10.65 -10.33 3.07
N ASN A 43 -10.31 -11.00 4.18
CA ASN A 43 -9.17 -10.59 5.01
C ASN A 43 -7.83 -10.74 4.27
N ARG A 44 -7.68 -11.76 3.42
CA ARG A 44 -6.49 -11.90 2.55
C ARG A 44 -6.40 -10.77 1.52
N LEU A 45 -7.52 -10.37 0.94
CA LEU A 45 -7.63 -9.17 0.10
C LEU A 45 -7.24 -7.91 0.89
N CYS A 46 -7.77 -7.75 2.11
CA CYS A 46 -7.48 -6.58 2.95
C CYS A 46 -5.99 -6.47 3.32
N LYS A 47 -5.29 -7.60 3.47
CA LYS A 47 -3.83 -7.59 3.68
C LYS A 47 -3.10 -6.93 2.52
N LEU A 48 -3.51 -7.22 1.28
CA LEU A 48 -2.95 -6.57 0.09
C LEU A 48 -3.21 -5.05 0.09
N GLY A 49 -4.44 -4.64 0.41
CA GLY A 49 -4.78 -3.23 0.58
C GLY A 49 -3.98 -2.54 1.69
N THR A 50 -3.70 -3.26 2.78
CA THR A 50 -2.84 -2.76 3.87
C THR A 50 -1.42 -2.48 3.39
N ASP A 51 -0.82 -3.41 2.64
CA ASP A 51 0.51 -3.23 2.09
C ASP A 51 0.53 -2.04 1.12
N TYR A 52 -0.50 -1.90 0.28
CA TYR A 52 -0.68 -0.73 -0.61
C TYR A 52 -0.76 0.61 0.14
N ILE A 53 -1.56 0.69 1.21
CA ILE A 53 -1.66 1.89 2.05
C ILE A 53 -0.28 2.22 2.62
N ARG A 54 0.44 1.24 3.18
CA ARG A 54 1.77 1.45 3.76
C ARG A 54 2.78 1.91 2.73
N PHE A 55 2.75 1.39 1.51
CA PHE A 55 3.60 1.89 0.43
C PHE A 55 3.28 3.33 0.07
N THR A 56 2.01 3.67 -0.02
CA THR A 56 1.56 5.03 -0.36
C THR A 56 1.97 6.02 0.74
N GLU A 57 1.75 5.68 2.01
CA GLU A 57 2.22 6.46 3.16
C GLU A 57 3.73 6.63 3.15
N PHE A 58 4.48 5.58 2.82
CA PHE A 58 5.94 5.64 2.73
C PHE A 58 6.40 6.57 1.60
N ILE A 59 5.78 6.49 0.43
CA ILE A 59 6.09 7.36 -0.72
C ILE A 59 5.79 8.81 -0.36
N GLU A 60 4.62 9.11 0.19
CA GLU A 60 4.20 10.47 0.56
C GLU A 60 5.14 11.08 1.60
N GLN A 61 5.53 10.32 2.62
CA GLN A 61 6.46 10.77 3.66
C GLN A 61 7.83 11.18 3.12
N HIS A 62 8.33 10.53 2.07
CA HIS A 62 9.69 10.76 1.55
C HIS A 62 9.73 11.59 0.26
N THR A 63 8.58 11.84 -0.38
CA THR A 63 8.47 12.66 -1.60
C THR A 63 7.75 14.00 -1.38
N GLY A 64 6.91 14.13 -0.34
CA GLY A 64 6.13 15.34 -0.06
C GLY A 64 6.93 16.54 0.45
N HIS A 65 8.16 16.33 0.94
CA HIS A 65 9.01 17.40 1.51
C HIS A 65 9.59 18.41 0.50
N VAL A 66 9.31 18.25 -0.80
CA VAL A 66 9.90 19.08 -1.86
C VAL A 66 9.33 20.51 -1.88
N HIS A 67 8.12 20.74 -1.36
CA HIS A 67 7.49 22.07 -1.42
C HIS A 67 7.74 22.98 -0.20
N GLN A 68 8.42 22.51 0.85
CA GLN A 68 8.56 23.28 2.09
C GLN A 68 9.99 23.75 2.42
N GLN A 69 10.98 23.46 1.57
CA GLN A 69 12.38 23.84 1.84
C GLN A 69 12.86 25.14 1.16
N GLU A 70 12.04 25.83 0.35
CA GLU A 70 12.49 27.07 -0.29
C GLU A 70 12.23 28.36 0.52
N HIS A 71 11.43 28.34 1.58
CA HIS A 71 11.17 29.55 2.37
C HIS A 71 11.21 29.36 3.89
N HIS A 72 12.18 30.06 4.48
CA HIS A 72 12.36 30.43 5.88
C HIS A 72 13.06 29.42 6.81
N GLY A 73 14.14 29.93 7.43
CA GLY A 73 14.94 29.21 8.40
C GLY A 73 14.23 28.92 9.72
N ALA A 74 14.97 28.19 10.57
CA ALA A 74 14.64 27.71 11.91
C ALA A 74 13.94 26.34 12.00
N GLN A 75 14.76 25.28 11.96
CA GLN A 75 14.94 24.24 13.01
C GLN A 75 15.32 22.88 12.38
N PRO A 76 16.49 22.29 12.72
CA PRO A 76 16.86 20.95 12.28
C PRO A 76 16.24 19.94 13.25
N SER A 77 15.00 19.53 13.01
CA SER A 77 14.36 18.48 13.82
C SER A 77 13.63 17.45 12.98
N GLN A 78 14.25 16.97 11.89
CA GLN A 78 13.86 15.71 11.27
C GLN A 78 15.09 14.86 10.97
N SER A 79 15.50 14.09 11.99
CA SER A 79 16.43 12.95 11.87
C SER A 79 15.76 11.78 11.11
N GLY A 80 15.12 12.09 9.98
CA GLY A 80 14.42 11.17 9.11
C GLY A 80 15.29 10.78 7.90
N LEU A 81 14.98 9.63 7.33
CA LEU A 81 15.52 9.17 6.06
C LEU A 81 15.28 10.26 4.99
N HIS A 82 16.33 10.79 4.38
CA HIS A 82 16.23 11.81 3.33
C HIS A 82 17.29 11.54 2.27
N GLY A 83 17.09 12.00 1.03
CA GLY A 83 18.10 11.91 -0.02
C GLY A 83 17.55 11.55 -1.39
N ILE A 84 18.32 11.89 -2.43
CA ILE A 84 17.94 11.69 -3.84
C ILE A 84 17.75 10.20 -4.20
N TYR A 85 18.54 9.30 -3.60
CA TYR A 85 18.42 7.85 -3.82
C TYR A 85 17.14 7.28 -3.22
N LEU A 86 16.76 7.77 -2.04
CA LEU A 86 15.50 7.38 -1.40
C LEU A 86 14.30 7.88 -2.22
N ARG A 87 14.39 9.10 -2.75
CA ARG A 87 13.37 9.64 -3.65
C ARG A 87 13.28 8.82 -4.93
N ALA A 88 14.41 8.47 -5.55
CA ALA A 88 14.43 7.61 -6.74
C ALA A 88 13.83 6.23 -6.46
N PHE A 89 14.12 5.65 -5.29
CA PHE A 89 13.49 4.42 -4.82
C PHE A 89 11.97 4.59 -4.67
N CYS A 90 11.49 5.67 -4.04
CA CYS A 90 10.06 5.94 -3.90
C CYS A 90 9.37 6.12 -5.26
N THR A 91 10.02 6.79 -6.22
CA THR A 91 9.51 6.90 -7.61
C THR A 91 9.44 5.54 -8.31
N GLY A 92 10.44 4.68 -8.11
CA GLY A 92 10.43 3.31 -8.62
C GLY A 92 9.32 2.47 -7.99
N LEU A 93 9.15 2.59 -6.67
CA LEU A 93 8.08 1.94 -5.93
C LEU A 93 6.70 2.41 -6.41
N ASP A 94 6.50 3.72 -6.61
CA ASP A 94 5.25 4.25 -7.16
C ASP A 94 4.96 3.71 -8.57
N SER A 95 5.99 3.62 -9.42
CA SER A 95 5.89 3.04 -10.77
C SER A 95 5.48 1.57 -10.72
N MET A 96 5.99 0.80 -9.75
CA MET A 96 5.63 -0.60 -9.52
C MET A 96 4.16 -0.76 -9.08
N LEU A 97 3.57 0.24 -8.42
CA LEU A 97 2.16 0.23 -8.00
C LEU A 97 1.20 0.60 -9.14
N GLN A 98 1.68 1.20 -10.24
CA GLN A 98 0.83 1.60 -11.36
C GLN A 98 0.00 0.44 -11.97
N PRO A 99 0.57 -0.76 -12.25
CA PRO A 99 -0.21 -1.89 -12.73
C PRO A 99 -1.31 -2.33 -11.77
N TYR A 100 -1.08 -2.22 -10.45
CA TYR A 100 -2.08 -2.53 -9.44
C TYR A 100 -3.24 -1.51 -9.48
N ARG A 101 -2.93 -0.21 -9.57
CA ARG A 101 -3.94 0.85 -9.71
C ARG A 101 -4.75 0.68 -11.00
N GLN A 102 -4.10 0.36 -12.11
CA GLN A 102 -4.78 0.10 -13.37
C GLN A 102 -5.70 -1.12 -13.25
N ALA A 103 -5.26 -2.20 -12.61
CA ALA A 103 -6.09 -3.37 -12.38
C ALA A 103 -7.34 -3.03 -11.54
N LEU A 104 -7.22 -2.17 -10.51
CA LEU A 104 -8.38 -1.70 -9.74
C LEU A 104 -9.36 -0.86 -10.58
N LEU A 105 -8.86 0.01 -11.46
CA LEU A 105 -9.70 0.81 -12.35
C LEU A 105 -10.45 -0.08 -13.35
N ASP A 106 -9.76 -1.06 -13.93
CA ASP A 106 -10.41 -2.00 -14.84
C ASP A 106 -11.47 -2.84 -14.11
N LEU A 107 -11.24 -3.19 -12.83
CA LEU A 107 -12.21 -3.89 -11.98
C LEU A 107 -13.43 -3.05 -11.63
N GLU A 108 -13.27 -1.73 -11.53
CA GLU A 108 -14.39 -0.80 -11.30
C GLU A 108 -15.32 -0.70 -12.52
N GLN A 109 -14.75 -0.78 -13.73
CA GLN A 109 -15.52 -0.74 -14.98
C GLN A 109 -16.27 -2.05 -15.26
N GLU A 110 -15.80 -3.17 -14.72
CA GLU A 110 -16.51 -4.44 -14.79
C GLU A 110 -17.67 -4.50 -13.77
N CYS A 111 -18.81 -5.06 -14.19
CA CYS A 111 -19.96 -5.30 -13.32
C CYS A 111 -20.34 -6.78 -13.32
N GLY A 112 -20.66 -7.32 -12.14
CA GLY A 112 -21.18 -8.69 -11.96
C GLY A 112 -20.17 -9.69 -11.42
N VAL A 113 -20.43 -10.99 -11.64
CA VAL A 113 -19.68 -12.12 -11.05
C VAL A 113 -18.23 -12.20 -11.56
N ALA A 114 -17.97 -11.68 -12.76
CA ALA A 114 -16.63 -11.60 -13.35
C ALA A 114 -15.66 -10.76 -12.49
N VAL A 115 -16.17 -9.73 -11.80
CA VAL A 115 -15.38 -8.84 -10.93
C VAL A 115 -14.71 -9.62 -9.80
N PHE A 116 -15.40 -10.59 -9.21
CA PHE A 116 -14.86 -11.37 -8.10
C PHE A 116 -13.73 -12.30 -8.56
N ILE A 117 -13.89 -12.94 -9.71
CA ILE A 117 -12.86 -13.80 -10.31
C ILE A 117 -11.61 -12.98 -10.64
N ARG A 118 -11.81 -11.81 -11.24
CA ARG A 118 -10.70 -10.93 -11.64
C ARG A 118 -10.03 -10.29 -10.42
N MET A 119 -10.76 -9.97 -9.35
CA MET A 119 -10.18 -9.59 -8.07
C MET A 119 -9.27 -10.67 -7.49
N LEU A 120 -9.73 -11.92 -7.46
CA LEU A 120 -8.92 -13.03 -6.97
C LEU A 120 -7.64 -13.20 -7.81
N PHE A 121 -7.73 -13.01 -9.13
CA PHE A 121 -6.57 -13.03 -10.00
C PHE A 121 -5.56 -11.91 -9.68
N VAL A 122 -6.02 -10.67 -9.50
CA VAL A 122 -5.19 -9.54 -9.09
C VAL A 122 -4.50 -9.83 -7.76
N VAL A 123 -5.23 -10.37 -6.78
CA VAL A 123 -4.63 -10.77 -5.50
C VAL A 123 -3.53 -11.78 -5.70
N VAL A 124 -3.76 -12.85 -6.45
CA VAL A 124 -2.75 -13.89 -6.69
C VAL A 124 -1.50 -13.30 -7.34
N GLN A 125 -1.66 -12.35 -8.25
CA GLN A 125 -0.55 -11.71 -8.95
C GLN A 125 0.32 -10.85 -8.00
N PHE A 126 -0.29 -10.04 -7.14
CA PHE A 126 0.44 -9.10 -6.28
C PHE A 126 0.78 -9.64 -4.88
N GLN A 127 0.16 -10.75 -4.47
CA GLN A 127 0.35 -11.32 -3.14
C GLN A 127 1.78 -11.82 -2.88
N LEU A 128 2.54 -12.17 -3.92
CA LEU A 128 3.94 -12.55 -3.74
C LEU A 128 4.87 -11.33 -3.79
N LEU A 129 4.54 -10.36 -4.66
CA LEU A 129 5.35 -9.17 -4.88
C LEU A 129 5.34 -8.24 -3.67
N PHE A 130 4.15 -7.92 -3.14
CA PHE A 130 3.99 -6.90 -2.10
C PHE A 130 4.72 -7.27 -0.80
N PRO A 131 4.58 -8.49 -0.24
CA PRO A 131 5.33 -8.86 0.96
C PRO A 131 6.84 -8.82 0.76
N SER A 132 7.33 -9.21 -0.40
CA SER A 132 8.77 -9.21 -0.72
C SER A 132 9.33 -7.79 -0.73
N VAL A 133 8.61 -6.86 -1.37
CA VAL A 133 8.98 -5.44 -1.42
C VAL A 133 8.81 -4.77 -0.06
N MET A 134 7.79 -5.17 0.71
CA MET A 134 7.54 -4.65 2.06
C MET A 134 8.70 -4.97 3.01
N VAL A 135 9.34 -6.13 2.88
CA VAL A 135 10.56 -6.45 3.65
C VAL A 135 11.68 -5.46 3.35
N VAL A 136 11.88 -5.11 2.08
CA VAL A 136 12.90 -4.12 1.67
C VAL A 136 12.57 -2.73 2.24
N VAL A 137 11.31 -2.30 2.15
CA VAL A 137 10.86 -1.01 2.71
C VAL A 137 11.06 -0.96 4.23
N GLU A 138 10.68 -2.01 4.95
CA GLU A 138 10.88 -2.10 6.40
C GLU A 138 12.37 -2.19 6.78
N TYR A 139 13.18 -2.84 5.97
CA TYR A 139 14.63 -2.90 6.18
C TYR A 139 15.28 -1.52 6.00
N ILE A 140 14.93 -0.79 4.94
CA ILE A 140 15.36 0.60 4.72
C ILE A 140 14.95 1.48 5.91
N LYS A 141 13.70 1.34 6.37
CA LYS A 141 13.13 2.11 7.48
C LYS A 141 13.80 1.82 8.82
N SER A 142 13.99 0.54 9.15
CA SER A 142 14.54 0.10 10.44
C SER A 142 16.04 0.39 10.57
N GLN A 143 16.81 0.16 9.51
CA GLN A 143 18.27 0.38 9.51
C GLN A 143 18.66 1.82 9.15
N LYS A 144 17.70 2.69 8.82
CA LYS A 144 17.93 4.07 8.37
C LYS A 144 18.94 4.14 7.22
N ILE A 145 18.80 3.24 6.25
CA ILE A 145 19.71 3.07 5.12
C ILE A 145 19.73 4.34 4.27
N HIS A 146 20.93 4.82 3.93
CA HIS A 146 21.09 6.11 3.26
C HIS A 146 22.01 6.02 2.04
N GLY A 147 21.72 6.84 1.03
CA GLY A 147 22.52 6.98 -0.17
C GLY A 147 22.61 5.70 -1.00
N CYS A 148 23.82 5.36 -1.44
CA CYS A 148 24.07 4.19 -2.29
C CYS A 148 23.78 2.84 -1.63
N GLN A 149 23.72 2.77 -0.30
CA GLN A 149 23.35 1.53 0.39
C GLN A 149 21.91 1.09 0.06
N ILE A 150 21.05 2.02 -0.35
CA ILE A 150 19.71 1.69 -0.87
C ILE A 150 19.84 0.89 -2.16
N LEU A 151 20.79 1.23 -3.04
CA LEU A 151 21.04 0.47 -4.28
C LEU A 151 21.57 -0.92 -3.98
N GLU A 152 22.48 -1.04 -3.00
CA GLU A 152 23.01 -2.34 -2.56
C GLU A 152 21.94 -3.23 -1.91
N THR A 153 20.98 -2.63 -1.21
CA THR A 153 19.84 -3.35 -0.62
C THR A 153 18.87 -3.88 -1.68
N VAL A 154 18.77 -3.20 -2.81
CA VAL A 154 17.86 -3.54 -3.91
C VAL A 154 18.51 -4.47 -4.94
N TYR A 155 19.84 -4.53 -4.99
CA TYR A 155 20.64 -5.39 -5.89
C TYR A 155 20.70 -6.83 -5.37
#